data_AF-A0A4S2U5A4-F1
#
_entry.id   AF-A0A4S2U5A4-F1
#
_cell.length_a   1.000
_cell.length_b   1.000
_cell.length_c   1.000
_cell.angle_alpha   90.00
_cell.angle_beta   90.00
_cell.angle_gamma   90.00
#
_symmetry.space_group_name_H-M   'P 1'
#
loop_
_entity.id
_entity.type
_entity.pdbx_description
1 polymer ?
#
loop_
_entity_poly.entity_id
_entity_poly.type
_entity_poly.pdbx_seq_one_letter_code
_entity_poly.pdbx_strand_id
1 'polypeptide(L)'
;MSATPRKVYLRTEGHAVTLLSVEDGMAEIHDANLDRMGDRVNVLATFRPSRNEHSIHYRDGRKVTLTLANAPKALKGAPDATGAQVATKALAARGISAAIDKDAGNSWLVVGEDENTGSHAVLCLYRGDDDETVVERTPDIFQDHWHATTVDPDGTELPLMIRPVGRLGDCVEAIATWIADGQPVRSLPAELRDLHGRFADGYSADGIRSVFGRIEEAGGPLLVCVWDYADAYGFGGNSQFYAETEDGSHFEVSPDIHQWLSGELEIPGPMASWVCAPVTEPTDFPVSDDFHNYARTDRTG
;
A
#
# COMPACT_ATOMS: atom_id res chain seq x y z
N MET A 1 -15.37 -29.37 29.93
CA MET A 1 -13.95 -29.07 29.66
C MET A 1 -13.76 -27.57 29.84
N SER A 2 -12.85 -27.12 30.71
CA SER A 2 -12.59 -25.67 30.88
C SER A 2 -11.69 -25.21 29.75
N ALA A 3 -12.14 -24.27 28.92
CA ALA A 3 -11.30 -23.67 27.89
C ALA A 3 -10.08 -23.00 28.54
N THR A 4 -8.88 -23.29 28.06
CA THR A 4 -7.65 -22.62 28.48
C THR A 4 -7.79 -21.12 28.20
N PRO A 5 -7.54 -20.23 29.17
CA PRO A 5 -7.64 -18.79 28.92
C PRO A 5 -6.64 -18.37 27.85
N ARG A 6 -7.13 -17.70 26.79
CA ARG A 6 -6.28 -17.11 25.75
C ARG A 6 -5.32 -16.10 26.39
N LYS A 7 -4.10 -15.96 25.87
CA LYS A 7 -3.10 -14.97 26.31
C LYS A 7 -3.15 -13.74 25.41
N VAL A 8 -2.73 -12.59 25.95
CA VAL A 8 -2.59 -11.29 25.26
C VAL A 8 -1.34 -10.59 25.75
N TYR A 9 -0.83 -9.64 24.98
CA TYR A 9 0.05 -8.61 25.50
C TYR A 9 -0.75 -7.37 25.91
N LEU A 10 -0.48 -6.85 27.11
CA LEU A 10 -0.83 -5.48 27.49
C LEU A 10 0.29 -4.56 27.01
N ARG A 11 0.04 -3.80 25.94
CA ARG A 11 0.95 -2.79 25.42
C ARG A 11 0.74 -1.48 26.15
N THR A 12 1.76 -1.01 26.87
CA THR A 12 1.72 0.25 27.61
C THR A 12 2.68 1.23 26.97
N GLU A 13 2.17 2.39 26.55
CA GLU A 13 2.95 3.50 26.00
C GLU A 13 2.52 4.80 26.69
N GLY A 14 3.41 5.40 27.49
CA GLY A 14 3.06 6.51 28.36
C GLY A 14 1.96 6.12 29.35
N HIS A 15 0.77 6.73 29.23
CA HIS A 15 -0.41 6.40 30.03
C HIS A 15 -1.45 5.55 29.29
N ALA A 16 -1.24 5.28 28.00
CA ALA A 16 -2.15 4.47 27.20
C ALA A 16 -1.84 2.98 27.38
N VAL A 17 -2.89 2.17 27.53
CA VAL A 17 -2.81 0.70 27.54
C VAL A 17 -3.66 0.17 26.40
N THR A 18 -3.06 -0.58 25.49
CA THR A 18 -3.72 -1.30 24.41
C THR A 18 -3.54 -2.80 24.57
N LEU A 19 -4.50 -3.57 24.06
CA LEU A 19 -4.40 -5.04 24.02
C LEU A 19 -3.89 -5.45 22.65
N LEU A 20 -2.91 -6.36 22.65
CA LEU A 20 -2.42 -7.02 21.46
C LEU A 20 -2.63 -8.52 21.58
N SER A 21 -2.87 -9.17 20.44
CA SER A 21 -2.72 -10.61 20.36
C SER A 21 -1.27 -11.00 20.71
N VAL A 22 -1.04 -12.26 21.08
CA VAL A 22 0.34 -12.73 21.31
C VAL A 22 1.15 -12.63 20.03
N GLU A 23 0.54 -12.93 18.89
CA GLU A 23 1.15 -12.86 17.56
C GLU A 23 1.59 -11.43 17.23
N ASP A 24 0.69 -10.45 17.34
CA ASP A 24 1.00 -9.04 17.06
C ASP A 24 2.09 -8.50 17.98
N GLY A 25 2.03 -8.83 19.28
CA GLY A 25 3.06 -8.41 20.22
C GLY A 25 4.41 -9.03 19.90
N MET A 26 4.45 -10.29 19.44
CA MET A 26 5.68 -10.93 18.99
C MET A 26 6.19 -10.37 17.67
N ALA A 27 5.30 -10.04 16.73
CA ALA A 27 5.64 -9.36 15.48
C ALA A 27 6.25 -7.98 15.76
N GLU A 28 5.65 -7.19 16.66
CA GLU A 28 6.18 -5.89 17.07
C GLU A 28 7.59 -6.02 17.71
N ILE A 29 7.80 -7.05 18.55
CA ILE A 29 9.13 -7.36 19.11
C ILE A 29 10.11 -7.77 18.01
N HIS A 30 9.67 -8.57 17.04
CA HIS A 30 10.51 -9.08 15.96
C HIS A 30 10.95 -7.96 15.00
N ASP A 31 10.01 -7.13 14.54
CA ASP A 31 10.28 -5.98 13.68
C ASP A 31 11.21 -4.98 14.35
N ALA A 32 11.03 -4.77 15.66
CA ALA A 32 11.90 -3.95 16.45
C ALA A 32 13.33 -4.52 16.46
N ASN A 33 13.51 -5.83 16.68
CA ASN A 33 14.84 -6.46 16.69
C ASN A 33 15.55 -6.44 15.32
N LEU A 34 14.80 -6.42 14.22
CA LEU A 34 15.35 -6.42 12.86
C LEU A 34 15.63 -5.02 12.29
N ASP A 35 15.42 -3.96 13.08
CA ASP A 35 15.53 -2.55 12.63
C ASP A 35 14.65 -2.23 11.40
N ARG A 36 13.58 -3.01 11.18
CA ARG A 36 12.67 -2.86 10.03
C ARG A 36 11.64 -1.76 10.21
N MET A 37 11.67 -1.04 11.33
CA MET A 37 10.77 0.09 11.59
C MET A 37 11.28 1.44 11.02
N GLY A 38 12.25 1.41 10.10
CA GLY A 38 12.83 2.59 9.41
C GLY A 38 13.78 3.42 10.28
N ASP A 39 14.03 4.70 9.91
CA ASP A 39 14.94 5.67 10.58
C ASP A 39 14.68 5.94 12.09
N ARG A 40 13.71 5.23 12.66
CA ARG A 40 13.13 5.45 13.99
C ARG A 40 13.86 4.73 15.13
N VAL A 41 14.92 3.95 14.92
CA VAL A 41 15.34 3.01 15.97
C VAL A 41 16.84 2.80 16.24
N ASN A 42 17.11 2.63 17.54
CA ASN A 42 18.12 1.74 18.09
C ASN A 42 17.32 0.85 19.06
N VAL A 43 16.86 -0.32 18.62
CA VAL A 43 16.03 -1.19 19.47
C VAL A 43 16.91 -1.98 20.42
N LEU A 44 16.65 -1.82 21.72
CA LEU A 44 16.99 -2.83 22.71
C LEU A 44 15.71 -3.49 23.21
N ALA A 45 15.27 -4.56 22.55
CA ALA A 45 14.18 -5.36 23.08
C ALA A 45 14.72 -6.15 24.27
N THR A 46 14.30 -5.77 25.48
CA THR A 46 14.74 -6.46 26.69
C THR A 46 13.63 -7.38 27.17
N PHE A 47 13.88 -8.68 27.17
CA PHE A 47 12.97 -9.66 27.78
C PHE A 47 13.30 -9.85 29.25
N ARG A 48 12.27 -9.78 30.10
CA ARG A 48 12.35 -10.09 31.53
C ARG A 48 11.48 -11.32 31.83
N PRO A 49 12.05 -12.53 31.79
CA PRO A 49 11.32 -13.79 31.96
C PRO A 49 10.52 -13.84 33.26
N SER A 50 11.07 -13.28 34.35
CA SER A 50 10.43 -13.29 35.67
C SER A 50 9.15 -12.46 35.76
N ARG A 51 8.85 -11.62 34.76
CA ARG A 51 7.67 -10.75 34.73
C ARG A 51 6.79 -10.97 33.49
N ASN A 52 7.16 -11.90 32.62
CA ASN A 52 6.58 -12.05 31.27
C ASN A 52 6.47 -10.69 30.54
N GLU A 53 7.50 -9.87 30.67
CA GLU A 53 7.52 -8.47 30.21
C GLU A 53 8.59 -8.31 29.12
N HIS A 54 8.22 -7.67 28.01
CA HIS A 54 9.14 -7.16 27.01
C HIS A 54 9.10 -5.63 27.07
N SER A 55 10.25 -4.97 26.92
CA SER A 55 10.34 -3.52 26.74
C SER A 55 10.99 -3.20 25.41
N ILE A 56 10.35 -2.34 24.62
CA ILE A 56 10.86 -1.79 23.36
C ILE A 56 11.19 -0.32 23.60
N HIS A 57 12.41 0.08 23.24
CA HIS A 57 12.90 1.45 23.38
C HIS A 57 13.10 2.07 22.00
N TYR A 58 12.49 3.23 21.76
CA TYR A 58 12.58 3.97 20.50
C TYR A 58 13.65 5.07 20.60
N ARG A 59 14.17 5.51 19.44
CA ARG A 59 15.25 6.51 19.35
C ARG A 59 14.84 7.89 19.87
N ASP A 60 13.56 8.21 19.77
CA ASP A 60 12.95 9.43 20.30
C ASP A 60 12.77 9.40 21.84
N GLY A 61 13.23 8.34 22.51
CA GLY A 61 13.15 8.16 23.95
C GLY A 61 11.83 7.53 24.42
N ARG A 62 10.88 7.23 23.51
CA ARG A 62 9.67 6.50 23.88
C ARG A 62 10.00 5.09 24.35
N LYS A 63 9.23 4.62 25.33
CA LYS A 63 9.30 3.25 25.84
C LYS A 63 7.93 2.61 25.74
N VAL A 64 7.88 1.47 25.07
CA VAL A 64 6.70 0.60 25.02
C VAL A 64 6.98 -0.64 25.86
N THR A 65 6.03 -0.99 26.73
CA THR A 65 6.12 -2.19 27.57
C THR A 65 5.02 -3.16 27.18
N LEU A 66 5.38 -4.38 26.80
CA LEU A 66 4.46 -5.48 26.47
C LEU A 66 4.46 -6.49 27.62
N THR A 67 3.36 -6.61 28.35
CA THR A 67 3.23 -7.57 29.45
C THR A 67 2.29 -8.70 29.07
N LEU A 68 2.76 -9.94 29.06
CA LEU A 68 1.92 -11.09 28.75
C LEU A 68 0.94 -11.34 29.90
N ALA A 69 -0.35 -11.21 29.62
CA ALA A 69 -1.43 -11.43 30.57
C ALA A 69 -2.40 -12.49 30.05
N ASN A 70 -3.24 -13.02 30.94
CA ASN A 70 -4.44 -13.72 30.48
C ASN A 70 -5.36 -12.70 29.82
N ALA A 71 -5.93 -13.04 28.66
CA ALA A 71 -6.96 -12.26 28.04
C ALA A 71 -8.05 -12.02 29.08
N PRO A 72 -8.44 -10.75 29.32
CA PRO A 72 -9.56 -10.47 30.20
C PRO A 72 -10.78 -11.24 29.68
N LYS A 73 -11.58 -11.80 30.60
CA LYS A 73 -12.67 -12.74 30.32
C LYS A 73 -13.90 -12.06 29.68
N ALA A 74 -13.66 -11.14 28.73
CA ALA A 74 -14.31 -9.86 28.46
C ALA A 74 -13.56 -8.71 29.14
N LEU A 75 -13.18 -7.69 28.37
CA LEU A 75 -12.88 -6.34 28.86
C LEU A 75 -14.15 -5.78 29.51
N LYS A 76 -14.50 -6.27 30.70
CA LYS A 76 -15.61 -5.73 31.49
C LYS A 76 -15.24 -4.30 31.87
N GLY A 77 -15.76 -3.33 31.14
CA GLY A 77 -15.60 -1.91 31.41
C GLY A 77 -14.93 -1.07 30.32
N ALA A 78 -14.47 -1.66 29.21
CA ALA A 78 -14.36 -0.85 28.00
C ALA A 78 -15.80 -0.54 27.58
N PRO A 79 -16.17 0.74 27.33
CA PRO A 79 -17.51 1.06 26.86
C PRO A 79 -17.83 0.17 25.65
N ASP A 80 -19.09 -0.24 25.52
CA ASP A 80 -19.65 -1.01 24.39
C ASP A 80 -19.62 -0.18 23.09
N ALA A 81 -18.49 0.47 22.82
CA ALA A 81 -18.27 1.30 21.68
C ALA A 81 -18.15 0.39 20.46
N THR A 82 -19.00 0.64 19.48
CA THR A 82 -18.98 -0.08 18.22
C THR A 82 -17.70 0.26 17.45
N GLY A 83 -17.31 -0.61 16.52
CA GLY A 83 -16.18 -0.34 15.62
C GLY A 83 -16.31 1.04 14.96
N ALA A 84 -17.51 1.37 14.48
CA ALA A 84 -17.84 2.66 13.91
C ALA A 84 -17.55 3.83 14.87
N GLN A 85 -18.02 3.75 16.11
CA GLN A 85 -17.78 4.82 17.10
C GLN A 85 -16.29 5.01 17.41
N VAL A 86 -15.54 3.92 17.52
CA VAL A 86 -14.10 3.98 17.79
C VAL A 86 -13.36 4.59 16.59
N ALA A 87 -13.66 4.13 15.37
CA ALA A 87 -13.07 4.61 14.14
C ALA A 87 -13.42 6.07 13.82
N THR A 88 -14.70 6.47 13.89
CA THR A 88 -15.13 7.86 13.71
C THR A 88 -14.43 8.79 14.69
N LYS A 89 -14.29 8.39 15.96
CA LYS A 89 -13.57 9.20 16.95
C LYS A 89 -12.08 9.33 16.61
N ALA A 90 -11.45 8.26 16.13
CA ALA A 90 -10.03 8.28 15.74
C ALA A 90 -9.80 9.16 14.51
N LEU A 91 -10.65 9.06 13.49
CA LEU A 91 -10.62 9.92 12.29
C LEU A 91 -10.88 11.39 12.64
N ALA A 92 -11.86 11.68 13.49
CA ALA A 92 -12.17 13.03 13.94
C ALA A 92 -10.99 13.69 14.70
N ALA A 93 -10.19 12.90 15.43
CA ALA A 93 -8.97 13.40 16.08
C ALA A 93 -7.89 13.86 15.07
N ARG A 94 -8.00 13.44 13.81
CA ARG A 94 -7.20 13.93 12.66
C ARG A 94 -7.91 14.99 11.83
N GLY A 95 -9.07 15.47 12.26
CA GLY A 95 -9.88 16.43 11.50
C GLY A 95 -10.59 15.82 10.29
N ILE A 96 -10.71 14.48 10.25
CA ILE A 96 -11.30 13.76 9.12
C ILE A 96 -12.74 13.35 9.51
N SER A 97 -13.70 13.69 8.65
CA SER A 97 -15.09 13.25 8.79
C SER A 97 -15.28 11.88 8.15
N ALA A 98 -16.13 11.06 8.77
CA ALA A 98 -16.53 9.76 8.25
C ALA A 98 -18.01 9.50 8.53
N ALA A 99 -18.66 8.78 7.62
CA ALA A 99 -20.06 8.36 7.73
C ALA A 99 -20.18 6.85 7.48
N ILE A 100 -21.13 6.20 8.16
CA ILE A 100 -21.46 4.80 7.85
C ILE A 100 -22.21 4.77 6.52
N ASP A 101 -21.75 3.94 5.61
CA ASP A 101 -22.51 3.60 4.41
C ASP A 101 -23.60 2.59 4.76
N LYS A 102 -24.86 3.04 4.66
CA LYS A 102 -26.04 2.23 4.96
C LYS A 102 -26.40 1.27 3.84
N ASP A 103 -25.98 1.59 2.61
CA ASP A 103 -26.30 0.81 1.43
C ASP A 103 -25.34 -0.39 1.30
N ALA A 104 -24.12 -0.27 1.86
CA ALA A 104 -23.18 -1.37 2.05
C ALA A 104 -23.49 -2.27 3.27
N GLY A 105 -24.69 -2.20 3.86
CA GLY A 105 -25.03 -3.06 4.99
C GLY A 105 -24.29 -2.74 6.30
N ASN A 106 -23.84 -1.48 6.48
CA ASN A 106 -23.15 -0.97 7.67
C ASN A 106 -21.80 -1.65 7.97
N SER A 107 -21.12 -2.17 6.95
CA SER A 107 -19.78 -2.74 7.09
C SER A 107 -18.67 -1.71 6.96
N TRP A 108 -18.97 -0.54 6.40
CA TRP A 108 -17.98 0.44 5.97
C TRP A 108 -18.21 1.82 6.57
N LEU A 109 -17.10 2.52 6.80
CA LEU A 109 -17.08 3.97 7.00
C LEU A 109 -16.51 4.61 5.74
N VAL A 110 -17.30 5.45 5.08
CA VAL A 110 -16.84 6.31 3.98
C VAL A 110 -16.16 7.54 4.58
N VAL A 111 -14.97 7.85 4.09
CA VAL A 111 -14.05 8.84 4.64
C VAL A 111 -13.58 9.79 3.54
N GLY A 112 -13.78 11.09 3.76
CA GLY A 112 -13.19 12.13 2.89
C GLY A 112 -13.66 12.09 1.43
N GLU A 113 -14.96 11.90 1.20
CA GLU A 113 -15.56 12.03 -0.14
C GLU A 113 -15.27 13.42 -0.72
N ASP A 114 -14.54 13.47 -1.83
CA ASP A 114 -14.31 14.69 -2.58
C ASP A 114 -15.40 14.85 -3.64
N GLU A 115 -16.25 15.87 -3.49
CA GLU A 115 -17.36 16.16 -4.42
C GLU A 115 -16.91 16.44 -5.86
N ASN A 116 -15.62 16.78 -6.08
CA ASN A 116 -15.08 17.08 -7.40
C ASN A 116 -14.56 15.85 -8.12
N THR A 117 -13.98 14.90 -7.38
CA THR A 117 -13.37 13.70 -7.97
C THR A 117 -14.30 12.50 -7.86
N GLY A 118 -15.09 12.39 -6.80
CA GLY A 118 -15.81 11.17 -6.42
C GLY A 118 -14.92 10.15 -5.69
N SER A 119 -13.62 10.43 -5.55
CA SER A 119 -12.70 9.58 -4.78
C SER A 119 -12.98 9.71 -3.30
N HIS A 120 -12.92 8.58 -2.61
CA HIS A 120 -13.08 8.52 -1.16
C HIS A 120 -12.24 7.39 -0.59
N ALA A 121 -11.90 7.47 0.70
CA ALA A 121 -11.36 6.33 1.42
C ALA A 121 -12.51 5.57 2.10
N VAL A 122 -12.31 4.28 2.30
CA VAL A 122 -13.21 3.42 3.07
C VAL A 122 -12.41 2.73 4.16
N LEU A 123 -13.02 2.64 5.34
CA LEU A 123 -12.49 1.88 6.45
C LEU A 123 -13.49 0.79 6.86
N CYS A 124 -13.10 -0.46 6.67
CA CYS A 124 -13.94 -1.63 6.83
C CYS A 124 -13.43 -2.52 7.96
N LEU A 125 -14.32 -3.25 8.61
CA LEU A 125 -13.96 -4.29 9.57
C LEU A 125 -14.14 -5.66 8.88
N TYR A 126 -13.10 -6.49 8.93
CA TYR A 126 -13.12 -7.87 8.45
C TYR A 126 -12.94 -8.82 9.62
N ARG A 127 -13.49 -10.03 9.53
CA ARG A 127 -13.28 -11.12 10.48
C ARG A 127 -12.63 -12.30 9.78
N GLY A 128 -11.47 -12.74 10.27
CA GLY A 128 -10.71 -13.83 9.64
C GLY A 128 -10.20 -13.44 8.26
N ASP A 129 -10.15 -14.41 7.35
CA ASP A 129 -9.42 -14.29 6.07
C ASP A 129 -10.24 -13.66 4.93
N ASP A 130 -11.57 -13.44 5.07
CA ASP A 130 -12.33 -12.72 4.03
C ASP A 130 -13.78 -12.29 4.37
N ASP A 131 -14.27 -12.50 5.60
CA ASP A 131 -15.66 -12.15 5.92
C ASP A 131 -15.75 -10.71 6.42
N GLU A 132 -16.10 -9.80 5.51
CA GLU A 132 -16.53 -8.45 5.85
C GLU A 132 -17.64 -8.48 6.91
N THR A 133 -17.57 -7.57 7.88
CA THR A 133 -18.48 -7.57 9.03
C THR A 133 -18.98 -6.17 9.37
N VAL A 134 -20.15 -6.11 10.02
CA VAL A 134 -20.76 -4.83 10.42
C VAL A 134 -19.87 -4.04 11.38
N VAL A 135 -19.63 -2.75 11.11
CA VAL A 135 -18.87 -1.88 12.01
C VAL A 135 -19.69 -1.44 13.24
N GLU A 136 -21.01 -1.70 13.24
CA GLU A 136 -21.92 -1.38 14.35
C GLU A 136 -21.86 -2.38 15.53
N ARG A 137 -20.96 -3.36 15.50
CA ARG A 137 -20.70 -4.24 16.66
C ARG A 137 -19.41 -3.86 17.36
N THR A 138 -19.25 -4.34 18.59
CA THR A 138 -17.94 -4.32 19.27
C THR A 138 -16.96 -5.21 18.51
N PRO A 139 -15.80 -4.69 18.09
CA PRO A 139 -14.81 -5.52 17.42
C PRO A 139 -14.17 -6.58 18.33
N ASP A 140 -13.88 -7.75 17.78
CA ASP A 140 -13.12 -8.82 18.43
C ASP A 140 -11.63 -8.61 18.16
N ILE A 141 -10.89 -8.26 19.22
CA ILE A 141 -9.46 -7.95 19.16
C ILE A 141 -8.56 -9.07 18.65
N PHE A 142 -9.09 -10.29 18.54
CA PHE A 142 -8.32 -11.47 18.12
C PHE A 142 -8.65 -11.97 16.73
N GLN A 143 -9.78 -11.54 16.17
CA GLN A 143 -10.30 -12.08 14.92
C GLN A 143 -10.53 -11.00 13.88
N ASP A 144 -10.71 -9.76 14.33
CA ASP A 144 -11.05 -8.68 13.43
C ASP A 144 -9.83 -7.87 12.99
N HIS A 145 -9.89 -7.43 11.74
CA HIS A 145 -8.91 -6.56 11.10
C HIS A 145 -9.60 -5.32 10.54
N TRP A 146 -8.93 -4.17 10.62
CA TRP A 146 -9.28 -2.98 9.87
C TRP A 146 -8.65 -3.03 8.48
N HIS A 147 -9.46 -2.77 7.47
CA HIS A 147 -9.04 -2.61 6.09
C HIS A 147 -9.28 -1.15 5.70
N ALA A 148 -8.20 -0.43 5.43
CA ALA A 148 -8.26 0.89 4.83
C ALA A 148 -8.01 0.74 3.33
N THR A 149 -8.92 1.28 2.54
CA THR A 149 -8.93 1.19 1.07
C THR A 149 -9.27 2.57 0.52
N THR A 150 -8.80 2.90 -0.68
CA THR A 150 -9.29 4.06 -1.44
C THR A 150 -10.14 3.58 -2.59
N VAL A 151 -11.22 4.30 -2.86
CA VAL A 151 -12.15 4.04 -3.95
C VAL A 151 -12.00 5.19 -4.93
N ASP A 152 -11.63 4.84 -6.16
CA ASP A 152 -11.54 5.78 -7.26
C ASP A 152 -12.94 6.12 -7.84
N PRO A 153 -13.07 7.15 -8.70
CA PRO A 153 -14.37 7.57 -9.21
C PRO A 153 -15.06 6.52 -10.09
N ASP A 154 -14.31 5.55 -10.59
CA ASP A 154 -14.81 4.39 -11.35
C ASP A 154 -15.24 3.22 -10.45
N GLY A 155 -15.11 3.37 -9.12
CA GLY A 155 -15.40 2.35 -8.13
C GLY A 155 -14.25 1.39 -7.87
N THR A 156 -13.06 1.60 -8.44
CA THR A 156 -11.92 0.72 -8.20
C THR A 156 -11.39 0.88 -6.78
N GLU A 157 -11.34 -0.24 -6.06
CA GLU A 157 -10.78 -0.33 -4.71
C GLU A 157 -9.26 -0.59 -4.74
N LEU A 158 -8.49 0.28 -4.09
CA LEU A 158 -7.06 0.14 -3.90
C LEU A 158 -6.73 0.00 -2.41
N PRO A 159 -6.12 -1.11 -1.97
CA PRO A 159 -5.80 -1.30 -0.56
C PRO A 159 -4.72 -0.31 -0.11
N LEU A 160 -5.03 0.50 0.90
CA LEU A 160 -4.03 1.31 1.60
C LEU A 160 -3.30 0.47 2.64
N MET A 161 -4.07 -0.23 3.49
CA MET A 161 -3.51 -0.91 4.66
C MET A 161 -4.49 -1.88 5.31
N ILE A 162 -4.00 -3.07 5.67
CA ILE A 162 -4.73 -4.04 6.51
C ILE A 162 -4.02 -4.19 7.85
N ARG A 163 -4.75 -4.06 8.97
CA ARG A 163 -4.18 -4.19 10.31
C ARG A 163 -5.11 -4.89 11.29
N PRO A 164 -4.57 -5.58 12.31
CA PRO A 164 -5.37 -6.08 13.43
C PRO A 164 -6.17 -4.94 14.06
N VAL A 165 -7.36 -5.21 14.60
CA VAL A 165 -8.25 -4.15 15.08
C VAL A 165 -7.63 -3.26 16.18
N GLY A 166 -6.70 -3.80 16.99
CA GLY A 166 -5.94 -3.04 17.99
C GLY A 166 -4.98 -1.99 17.41
N ARG A 167 -4.78 -1.99 16.09
CA ARG A 167 -3.89 -1.11 15.32
C ARG A 167 -4.66 -0.13 14.42
N LEU A 168 -5.94 0.16 14.71
CA LEU A 168 -6.76 1.17 14.03
C LEU A 168 -6.02 2.48 13.73
N GLY A 169 -5.18 2.95 14.67
CA GLY A 169 -4.41 4.18 14.52
C GLY A 169 -3.57 4.19 13.23
N ASP A 170 -2.98 3.07 12.84
CA ASP A 170 -2.18 2.99 11.61
C ASP A 170 -3.02 3.21 10.35
N CYS A 171 -4.20 2.60 10.30
CA CYS A 171 -5.15 2.77 9.20
C CYS A 171 -5.61 4.24 9.10
N VAL A 172 -5.86 4.88 10.25
CA VAL A 172 -6.21 6.31 10.32
C VAL A 172 -5.07 7.19 9.81
N GLU A 173 -3.81 6.89 10.16
CA GLU A 173 -2.65 7.62 9.62
C GLU A 173 -2.49 7.43 8.12
N ALA A 174 -2.70 6.21 7.61
CA ALA A 174 -2.61 5.92 6.19
C ALA A 174 -3.65 6.75 5.39
N ILE A 175 -4.90 6.78 5.86
CA ILE A 175 -5.95 7.60 5.26
C ILE A 175 -5.62 9.10 5.38
N ALA A 176 -5.14 9.57 6.54
CA ALA A 176 -4.78 10.97 6.73
C ALA A 176 -3.64 11.41 5.80
N THR A 177 -2.66 10.54 5.59
CA THR A 177 -1.54 10.77 4.65
C THR A 177 -2.06 10.85 3.23
N TRP A 178 -2.91 9.89 2.82
CA TRP A 178 -3.54 9.89 1.50
C TRP A 178 -4.34 11.17 1.21
N ILE A 179 -5.12 11.66 2.19
CA ILE A 179 -5.84 12.93 2.07
C ILE A 179 -4.86 14.11 1.95
N ALA A 180 -3.81 14.14 2.78
CA ALA A 180 -2.84 15.24 2.80
C ALA A 180 -1.98 15.32 1.53
N ASP A 181 -1.65 14.18 0.93
CA ASP A 181 -0.91 14.07 -0.32
C ASP A 181 -1.76 14.46 -1.55
N GLY A 182 -3.03 14.81 -1.33
CA GLY A 182 -3.89 15.46 -2.32
C GLY A 182 -4.71 14.50 -3.18
N GLN A 183 -4.98 13.28 -2.69
CA GLN A 183 -5.63 12.17 -3.41
C GLN A 183 -4.94 11.90 -4.77
N PRO A 184 -4.22 10.79 -4.96
CA PRO A 184 -3.70 10.44 -6.28
C PRO A 184 -4.91 10.15 -7.18
N VAL A 185 -5.48 11.20 -7.78
CA VAL A 185 -6.48 11.03 -8.82
C VAL A 185 -5.77 10.21 -9.87
N ARG A 186 -6.35 9.08 -10.28
CA ARG A 186 -6.02 8.44 -11.56
C ARG A 186 -6.40 9.39 -12.70
N SER A 187 -5.70 10.52 -12.75
CA SER A 187 -5.85 11.56 -13.74
C SER A 187 -4.68 11.39 -14.69
N LEU A 188 -4.93 10.57 -15.69
CA LEU A 188 -4.09 10.60 -16.87
C LEU A 188 -4.31 11.98 -17.53
N PRO A 189 -3.24 12.73 -17.85
CA PRO A 189 -3.36 13.95 -18.65
C PRO A 189 -4.26 13.71 -19.87
N ALA A 190 -5.16 14.65 -20.16
CA ALA A 190 -6.15 14.46 -21.22
C ALA A 190 -5.51 14.12 -22.58
N GLU A 191 -4.32 14.64 -22.82
CA GLU A 191 -3.48 14.41 -24.00
C GLU A 191 -2.88 13.00 -24.09
N LEU A 192 -2.89 12.20 -23.03
CA LEU A 192 -2.42 10.82 -23.07
C LEU A 192 -3.57 9.80 -23.22
N ARG A 193 -4.83 10.23 -23.08
CA ARG A 193 -5.98 9.30 -23.03
C ARG A 193 -6.15 8.46 -24.31
N ASP A 194 -5.78 9.00 -25.47
CA ASP A 194 -5.83 8.26 -26.75
C ASP A 194 -4.71 7.22 -26.90
N LEU A 195 -3.81 7.10 -25.93
CA LEU A 195 -2.80 6.04 -25.89
C LEU A 195 -3.35 4.71 -25.35
N HIS A 196 -4.52 4.72 -24.72
CA HIS A 196 -5.20 3.50 -24.28
C HIS A 196 -5.35 2.50 -25.44
N GLY A 197 -4.91 1.25 -25.22
CA GLY A 197 -5.03 0.19 -26.22
C GLY A 197 -4.14 0.35 -27.47
N ARG A 198 -3.20 1.31 -27.51
CA ARG A 198 -2.32 1.50 -28.68
C ARG A 198 -1.45 0.30 -29.01
N PHE A 199 -1.20 -0.56 -28.03
CA PHE A 199 -0.41 -1.77 -28.13
C PHE A 199 -1.26 -3.05 -28.11
N ALA A 200 -2.58 -2.94 -28.28
CA ALA A 200 -3.50 -4.08 -28.27
C ALA A 200 -3.14 -5.16 -29.32
N ASP A 201 -2.64 -4.75 -30.49
CA ASP A 201 -2.20 -5.63 -31.57
C ASP A 201 -0.67 -5.86 -31.58
N GLY A 202 0.01 -5.51 -30.49
CA GLY A 202 1.47 -5.44 -30.40
C GLY A 202 2.03 -4.08 -30.81
N TYR A 203 3.35 -3.96 -30.85
CA TYR A 203 4.05 -2.71 -31.12
C TYR A 203 5.37 -2.92 -31.86
N SER A 204 5.79 -1.88 -32.58
CA SER A 204 7.11 -1.77 -33.22
C SER A 204 8.00 -0.78 -32.45
N ALA A 205 9.30 -0.76 -32.76
CA ALA A 205 10.23 0.23 -32.20
C ALA A 205 9.79 1.68 -32.47
N ASP A 206 9.22 1.97 -33.65
CA ASP A 206 8.65 3.29 -33.96
C ASP A 206 7.40 3.58 -33.15
N GLY A 207 6.56 2.57 -32.92
CA GLY A 207 5.39 2.67 -32.04
C GLY A 207 5.78 2.99 -30.61
N ILE A 208 6.80 2.29 -30.08
CA ILE A 208 7.41 2.59 -28.77
C ILE A 208 7.87 4.03 -28.71
N ARG A 209 8.69 4.46 -29.68
CA ARG A 209 9.23 5.83 -29.70
C ARG A 209 8.12 6.88 -29.69
N SER A 210 7.09 6.68 -30.50
CA SER A 210 5.97 7.61 -30.58
C SER A 210 5.13 7.67 -29.30
N VAL A 211 4.92 6.54 -28.61
CA VAL A 211 4.08 6.48 -27.41
C VAL A 211 4.85 6.96 -26.18
N PHE A 212 6.09 6.49 -25.99
CA PHE A 212 6.91 6.84 -24.84
C PHE A 212 7.37 8.30 -24.89
N GLY A 213 7.69 8.83 -26.07
CA GLY A 213 8.00 10.25 -26.22
C GLY A 213 6.82 11.14 -25.81
N ARG A 214 5.58 10.76 -26.13
CA ARG A 214 4.39 11.52 -25.70
C ARG A 214 4.19 11.48 -24.19
N ILE A 215 4.47 10.35 -23.55
CA ILE A 215 4.41 10.20 -22.10
C ILE A 215 5.43 11.13 -21.44
N GLU A 216 6.67 11.15 -21.93
CA GLU A 216 7.73 12.03 -21.44
C GLU A 216 7.37 13.51 -21.65
N GLU A 217 6.89 13.89 -22.84
CA GLU A 217 6.43 15.26 -23.16
C GLU A 217 5.31 15.74 -22.22
N ALA A 218 4.46 14.83 -21.75
CA ALA A 218 3.39 15.09 -20.78
C ALA A 218 3.88 15.14 -19.31
N GLY A 219 5.20 15.06 -19.07
CA GLY A 219 5.79 15.07 -17.74
C GLY A 219 5.79 13.70 -17.04
N GLY A 220 5.57 12.61 -17.78
CA GLY A 220 5.76 11.25 -17.31
C GLY A 220 7.25 10.87 -17.20
N PRO A 221 7.56 9.69 -16.63
CA PRO A 221 8.92 9.18 -16.58
C PRO A 221 9.47 8.88 -17.99
N LEU A 222 10.80 8.94 -18.15
CA LEU A 222 11.47 8.44 -19.35
C LEU A 222 11.32 6.91 -19.39
N LEU A 223 10.38 6.43 -20.20
CA LEU A 223 10.14 5.01 -20.40
C LEU A 223 11.02 4.47 -21.53
N VAL A 224 11.48 3.23 -21.39
CA VAL A 224 12.32 2.55 -22.38
C VAL A 224 11.87 1.11 -22.56
N CYS A 225 11.99 0.60 -23.78
CA CYS A 225 11.66 -0.76 -24.17
C CYS A 225 12.94 -1.53 -24.46
N VAL A 226 13.16 -2.61 -23.71
CA VAL A 226 14.31 -3.49 -23.87
C VAL A 226 13.86 -4.76 -24.59
N TRP A 227 14.35 -4.93 -25.81
CA TRP A 227 14.07 -6.06 -26.70
C TRP A 227 15.08 -7.20 -26.48
N ASP A 228 14.69 -8.44 -26.79
CA ASP A 228 15.58 -9.59 -26.73
C ASP A 228 16.80 -9.43 -27.66
N TYR A 229 16.60 -8.87 -28.86
CA TYR A 229 17.67 -8.66 -29.83
C TYR A 229 17.40 -7.49 -30.79
N ALA A 230 18.47 -7.00 -31.41
CA ALA A 230 18.44 -6.16 -32.59
C ALA A 230 19.22 -6.83 -33.73
N ASP A 231 18.71 -6.78 -34.95
CA ASP A 231 19.37 -7.30 -36.16
C ASP A 231 19.28 -6.29 -37.32
N ALA A 232 19.67 -6.70 -38.53
CA ALA A 232 19.65 -5.83 -39.72
C ALA A 232 18.26 -5.31 -40.11
N TYR A 233 17.18 -5.87 -39.55
CA TYR A 233 15.79 -5.47 -39.78
C TYR A 233 15.20 -4.65 -38.62
N GLY A 234 15.94 -4.48 -37.52
CA GLY A 234 15.53 -3.68 -36.36
C GLY A 234 15.46 -4.49 -35.07
N PHE A 235 14.61 -4.05 -34.14
CA PHE A 235 14.41 -4.67 -32.83
C PHE A 235 13.37 -5.79 -32.88
N GLY A 236 13.58 -6.87 -32.11
CA GLY A 236 12.66 -7.99 -32.10
C GLY A 236 12.80 -8.96 -30.92
N GLY A 237 11.87 -9.92 -30.88
CA GLY A 237 11.72 -10.88 -29.79
C GLY A 237 10.77 -10.40 -28.69
N ASN A 238 10.87 -10.99 -27.50
CA ASN A 238 10.15 -10.47 -26.35
C ASN A 238 10.75 -9.12 -25.95
N SER A 239 9.97 -8.36 -25.19
CA SER A 239 10.40 -7.07 -24.71
C SER A 239 9.83 -6.78 -23.35
N GLN A 240 10.49 -5.87 -22.64
CA GLN A 240 10.11 -5.43 -21.31
C GLN A 240 10.28 -3.92 -21.20
N PHE A 241 9.38 -3.28 -20.47
CA PHE A 241 9.44 -1.84 -20.22
C PHE A 241 10.18 -1.55 -18.93
N TYR A 242 10.91 -0.45 -18.92
CA TYR A 242 11.60 0.10 -17.76
C TYR A 242 11.44 1.61 -17.75
N ALA A 243 11.70 2.23 -16.59
CA ALA A 243 11.95 3.66 -16.50
C ALA A 243 13.46 3.87 -16.39
N GLU A 244 13.97 4.90 -17.05
CA GLU A 244 15.38 5.29 -17.03
C GLU A 244 15.54 6.67 -16.39
N THR A 245 16.53 6.83 -15.51
CA THR A 245 16.92 8.12 -14.94
C THR A 245 18.05 8.77 -15.75
N GLU A 246 18.29 10.07 -15.55
CA GLU A 246 19.35 10.82 -16.27
C GLU A 246 20.77 10.23 -16.11
N ASP A 247 21.00 9.43 -15.05
CA ASP A 247 22.27 8.74 -14.81
C ASP A 247 22.36 7.35 -15.47
N GLY A 248 21.34 6.95 -16.24
CA GLY A 248 21.23 5.65 -16.91
C GLY A 248 20.77 4.51 -16.00
N SER A 249 20.37 4.78 -14.76
CA SER A 249 19.83 3.75 -13.87
C SER A 249 18.43 3.33 -14.33
N HIS A 250 18.16 2.03 -14.26
CA HIS A 250 16.89 1.46 -14.70
C HIS A 250 16.02 1.04 -13.51
N PHE A 251 14.72 1.25 -13.65
CA PHE A 251 13.71 0.93 -12.66
C PHE A 251 12.60 0.09 -13.31
N GLU A 252 12.07 -0.85 -12.53
CA GLU A 252 10.83 -1.54 -12.87
C GLU A 252 9.70 -0.52 -13.06
N VAL A 253 8.79 -0.83 -13.97
CA VAL A 253 7.59 -0.02 -14.17
C VAL A 253 6.35 -0.77 -13.74
N SER A 254 5.35 -0.02 -13.28
CA SER A 254 4.06 -0.58 -12.87
C SER A 254 3.44 -1.38 -14.02
N PRO A 255 2.90 -2.60 -13.75
CA PRO A 255 2.23 -3.40 -14.77
C PRO A 255 1.01 -2.68 -15.36
N ASP A 256 0.42 -1.74 -14.63
CA ASP A 256 -0.71 -0.92 -15.07
C ASP A 256 -0.44 -0.22 -16.39
N ILE A 257 0.80 0.23 -16.64
CA ILE A 257 1.15 0.94 -17.88
C ILE A 257 1.03 -0.01 -19.07
N HIS A 258 1.56 -1.23 -18.92
CA HIS A 258 1.48 -2.23 -19.98
C HIS A 258 0.02 -2.63 -20.23
N GLN A 259 -0.74 -2.90 -19.17
CA GLN A 259 -2.16 -3.26 -19.26
C GLN A 259 -3.00 -2.14 -19.88
N TRP A 260 -2.69 -0.89 -19.56
CA TRP A 260 -3.38 0.27 -20.14
C TRP A 260 -3.03 0.46 -21.62
N LEU A 261 -1.75 0.35 -21.98
CA LEU A 261 -1.33 0.43 -23.38
C LEU A 261 -1.84 -0.75 -24.21
N SER A 262 -2.02 -1.94 -23.64
CA SER A 262 -2.64 -3.09 -24.31
C SER A 262 -4.17 -3.03 -24.35
N GLY A 263 -4.79 -2.15 -23.57
CA GLY A 263 -6.25 -2.00 -23.48
C GLY A 263 -6.92 -2.98 -22.50
N GLU A 264 -6.14 -3.66 -21.68
CA GLU A 264 -6.61 -4.54 -20.60
C GLU A 264 -7.05 -3.75 -19.35
N LEU A 265 -6.51 -2.53 -19.17
CA LEU A 265 -6.84 -1.62 -18.07
C LEU A 265 -7.30 -0.27 -18.63
N GLU A 266 -8.52 0.17 -18.29
CA GLU A 266 -9.09 1.40 -18.85
C GLU A 266 -8.31 2.67 -18.43
N ILE A 267 -7.88 2.72 -17.16
CA ILE A 267 -7.16 3.86 -16.58
C ILE A 267 -6.01 3.33 -15.70
N PRO A 268 -4.74 3.67 -16.01
CA PRO A 268 -3.62 3.22 -15.21
C PRO A 268 -3.58 3.96 -13.87
N GLY A 269 -2.77 3.48 -12.93
CA GLY A 269 -2.40 4.26 -11.76
C GLY A 269 -1.81 5.64 -12.14
N PRO A 270 -1.70 6.58 -11.18
CA PRO A 270 -1.10 7.90 -11.42
C PRO A 270 0.31 7.80 -12.01
N MET A 271 0.70 8.73 -12.90
CA MET A 271 2.04 8.71 -13.50
C MET A 271 3.18 8.70 -12.45
N ALA A 272 2.97 9.34 -11.30
CA ALA A 272 3.94 9.34 -10.21
C ALA A 272 4.19 7.95 -9.58
N SER A 273 3.27 6.99 -9.74
CA SER A 273 3.43 5.61 -9.26
C SER A 273 3.94 4.65 -10.34
N TRP A 274 4.24 5.14 -11.54
CA TRP A 274 4.67 4.31 -12.66
C TRP A 274 6.07 3.76 -12.48
N VAL A 275 6.94 4.46 -11.76
CA VAL A 275 8.30 4.00 -11.44
C VAL A 275 8.27 3.22 -10.13
N CYS A 276 8.73 1.97 -10.17
CA CYS A 276 8.71 1.04 -9.04
C CYS A 276 10.13 0.85 -8.46
N ALA A 277 10.55 -0.40 -8.25
CA ALA A 277 11.83 -0.71 -7.64
C ALA A 277 13.00 -0.56 -8.62
N PRO A 278 14.21 -0.22 -8.16
CA PRO A 278 15.41 -0.27 -8.99
C PRO A 278 15.66 -1.68 -9.54
N VAL A 279 16.06 -1.78 -10.79
CA VAL A 279 16.50 -3.05 -11.39
C VAL A 279 17.87 -3.40 -10.80
N THR A 280 17.98 -4.61 -10.24
CA THR A 280 19.22 -5.08 -9.59
C THR A 280 20.12 -5.89 -10.52
N GLU A 281 19.61 -6.30 -11.68
CA GLU A 281 20.36 -7.02 -12.69
C GLU A 281 21.17 -6.05 -13.58
N PRO A 282 22.31 -6.49 -14.17
CA PRO A 282 23.08 -5.65 -15.08
C PRO A 282 22.25 -5.19 -16.29
N THR A 283 22.21 -3.88 -16.51
CA THR A 283 21.47 -3.22 -17.61
C THR A 283 22.43 -2.63 -18.65
N ASP A 284 23.49 -3.37 -18.99
CA ASP A 284 24.38 -2.98 -20.09
C ASP A 284 23.81 -3.52 -21.40
N PHE A 285 23.25 -2.62 -22.21
CA PHE A 285 22.58 -2.97 -23.47
C PHE A 285 23.51 -2.65 -24.67
N PRO A 286 23.95 -3.66 -25.44
CA PRO A 286 24.92 -3.46 -26.52
C PRO A 286 24.38 -2.64 -27.71
N VAL A 287 23.06 -2.51 -27.84
CA VAL A 287 22.43 -1.74 -28.93
C VAL A 287 21.37 -0.83 -28.34
N SER A 288 21.38 0.44 -28.76
CA SER A 288 20.38 1.46 -28.45
C SER A 288 20.03 2.23 -29.72
N ASP A 289 18.82 2.77 -29.79
CA ASP A 289 18.43 3.76 -30.80
C ASP A 289 18.65 5.22 -30.35
N ASP A 290 19.37 5.43 -29.24
CA ASP A 290 19.59 6.70 -28.53
C ASP A 290 18.29 7.35 -27.99
N PHE A 291 17.19 6.60 -27.94
CA PHE A 291 15.90 7.05 -27.43
C PHE A 291 15.28 5.97 -26.52
N HIS A 292 14.14 5.42 -26.91
CA HIS A 292 13.30 4.56 -26.10
C HIS A 292 13.51 3.07 -26.38
N ASN A 293 14.45 2.67 -27.25
CA ASN A 293 14.65 1.26 -27.59
C ASN A 293 16.09 0.80 -27.32
N TYR A 294 16.21 -0.29 -26.57
CA TYR A 294 17.44 -1.00 -26.28
C TYR A 294 17.32 -2.48 -26.67
N ALA A 295 18.44 -3.16 -26.93
CA ALA A 295 18.42 -4.61 -27.11
C ALA A 295 19.44 -5.32 -26.23
N ARG A 296 19.06 -6.48 -25.69
CA ARG A 296 19.94 -7.35 -24.89
C ARG A 296 21.04 -8.01 -25.71
N THR A 297 20.80 -8.22 -27.02
CA THR A 297 21.72 -8.91 -27.92
C THR A 297 21.84 -8.20 -29.27
N ASP A 298 23.05 -8.02 -29.76
CA ASP A 298 23.32 -7.62 -31.15
C ASP A 298 23.40 -8.85 -32.07
N ARG A 299 22.59 -8.87 -33.13
CA ARG A 299 22.53 -9.90 -34.19
C ARG A 299 22.71 -9.30 -35.58
N THR A 300 23.32 -8.12 -35.69
CA THR A 300 23.59 -7.44 -36.97
C THR A 300 24.77 -8.06 -37.75
N GLY A 301 25.47 -9.03 -37.17
CA GLY A 301 26.65 -9.71 -37.73
C GLY A 301 26.37 -10.82 -38.74
#